data_AF-A0A1L8E7U7-F1
#
_entry.id   AF-A0A1L8E7U7-F1
#
_cell.length_a   1.000
_cell.length_b   1.000
_cell.length_c   1.000
_cell.angle_alpha   90.00
_cell.angle_beta   90.00
_cell.angle_gamma   90.00
#
_symmetry.space_group_name_H-M   'P 1'
#
loop_
_entity.id
_entity.type
_entity.pdbx_description
1 polymer ?
#
loop_
_entity_poly.entity_id
_entity_poly.type
_entity_poly.pdbx_seq_one_letter_code
_entity_poly.pdbx_strand_id
1 'polypeptide(L)'
;MSAPIVGVAPIFALCFAGYALGKRVQQTEGNTKLNGRQVFVAGSFSGLLSTIITAPGERIKCLLQIQQASKGAEKKYNGMLDCASKLYKEGGLRSIYKGSCATLLRDLPANGVYFLAYEWIQEAAKKRTGSDSVSLTVTLFAGGSAGIAYWLVGMPADVLKSRLQTAPEGTYKSGIRSVFKELMVKDGPLALYRGITPIMIRAFPANAACFFGIELANKFFDKFFPNF
;
A
#
# COMPACT_ATOMS: atom_id res chain seq x y z
N MET A 1 15.50 -0.57 14.88
CA MET A 1 14.17 -0.07 14.44
C MET A 1 14.27 0.96 13.29
N SER A 2 15.38 1.02 12.53
CA SER A 2 15.58 1.96 11.41
C SER A 2 15.01 1.49 10.05
N ALA A 3 14.77 0.18 9.90
CA ALA A 3 14.31 -0.43 8.66
C ALA A 3 12.95 0.07 8.11
N PRO A 4 11.97 0.52 8.93
CA PRO A 4 10.77 1.15 8.40
C PRO A 4 11.02 2.55 7.85
N ILE A 5 11.84 3.36 8.51
CA ILE A 5 12.00 4.80 8.20
C ILE A 5 12.77 4.99 6.90
N VAL A 6 13.85 4.23 6.69
CA VAL A 6 14.67 4.30 5.47
C VAL A 6 13.92 3.74 4.24
N GLY A 7 13.01 2.79 4.44
CA GLY A 7 12.26 2.18 3.34
C GLY A 7 11.04 2.98 2.91
N VAL A 8 10.38 3.69 3.82
CA VAL A 8 9.06 4.29 3.55
C VAL A 8 9.12 5.53 2.64
N ALA A 9 10.13 6.40 2.81
CA ALA A 9 10.25 7.62 2.00
C ALA A 9 10.49 7.33 0.50
N PRO A 10 11.40 6.42 0.09
CA PRO A 10 11.56 6.03 -1.31
C PRO A 10 10.29 5.41 -1.90
N ILE A 11 9.56 4.61 -1.11
CA ILE A 11 8.32 3.95 -1.55
C ILE A 11 7.24 4.99 -1.88
N PHE A 12 7.03 5.96 -0.99
CA PHE A 12 6.06 7.02 -1.23
C PHE A 12 6.48 7.92 -2.39
N ALA A 13 7.76 8.30 -2.49
CA ALA A 13 8.29 9.07 -3.60
C ALA A 13 8.05 8.37 -4.95
N LEU A 14 8.29 7.06 -5.02
CA LEU A 14 8.03 6.25 -6.22
C LEU A 14 6.55 6.11 -6.54
N CYS A 15 5.69 6.01 -5.52
CA CYS A 15 4.24 5.96 -5.70
C CYS A 15 3.74 7.27 -6.32
N PHE A 16 4.16 8.42 -5.80
CA PHE A 16 3.82 9.72 -6.36
C PHE A 16 4.46 9.96 -7.74
N ALA A 17 5.72 9.53 -7.96
CA ALA A 17 6.37 9.62 -9.26
C ALA A 17 5.68 8.73 -10.32
N GLY A 18 5.32 7.50 -9.95
CA GLY A 18 4.56 6.58 -10.81
C GLY A 18 3.17 7.11 -11.12
N TYR A 19 2.55 7.82 -10.17
CA TYR A 19 1.27 8.47 -10.39
C TYR A 19 1.38 9.65 -11.35
N ALA A 20 2.40 10.51 -11.16
CA ALA A 20 2.68 11.61 -12.07
C ALA A 20 3.01 11.13 -13.50
N LEU A 21 3.79 10.05 -13.63
CA LEU A 21 4.06 9.41 -14.91
C LEU A 21 2.80 8.79 -15.52
N GLY A 22 1.99 8.09 -14.73
CA GLY A 22 0.72 7.50 -15.17
C GLY A 22 -0.26 8.53 -15.71
N LYS A 23 -0.35 9.70 -15.07
CA LYS A 23 -1.10 10.86 -15.60
C LYS A 23 -0.51 11.39 -16.90
N ARG A 24 0.81 11.62 -16.95
CA ARG A 24 1.49 12.14 -18.14
C ARG A 24 1.35 11.23 -19.35
N VAL A 25 1.33 9.91 -19.15
CA VAL A 25 1.12 8.93 -20.23
C VAL A 25 -0.33 8.96 -20.74
N GLN A 26 -1.30 9.30 -19.89
CA GLN A 26 -2.73 9.38 -20.26
C GLN A 26 -3.18 10.77 -20.71
N GLN A 27 -2.43 11.82 -20.37
CA GLN A 27 -2.70 13.19 -20.80
C GLN A 27 -2.04 13.46 -22.15
N THR A 28 -2.76 13.21 -23.23
CA THR A 28 -2.32 13.53 -24.60
C THR A 28 -2.49 15.02 -24.95
N GLU A 29 -3.37 15.76 -24.26
CA GLU A 29 -3.54 17.22 -24.41
C GLU A 29 -3.49 17.94 -23.04
N GLY A 30 -2.70 19.02 -22.99
CA GLY A 30 -2.08 19.60 -21.80
C GLY A 30 -2.96 20.25 -20.72
N ASN A 31 -4.30 20.10 -20.74
CA ASN A 31 -5.15 20.57 -19.63
C ASN A 31 -6.54 19.89 -19.55
N THR A 32 -6.68 18.66 -20.03
CA THR A 32 -7.97 17.97 -19.99
C THR A 32 -8.17 17.31 -18.62
N LYS A 33 -9.28 17.62 -17.93
CA LYS A 33 -9.66 16.95 -16.67
C LYS A 33 -9.73 15.44 -16.90
N LEU A 34 -8.97 14.68 -16.12
CA LEU A 34 -8.91 13.22 -16.25
C LEU A 34 -10.24 12.61 -15.82
N ASN A 35 -10.77 11.70 -16.63
CA ASN A 35 -11.98 10.96 -16.29
C ASN A 35 -11.68 10.01 -15.12
N GLY A 36 -12.63 9.72 -14.22
CA GLY A 36 -12.40 8.88 -13.04
C GLY A 36 -11.81 7.49 -13.37
N ARG A 37 -12.12 6.95 -14.56
CA ARG A 37 -11.49 5.72 -15.07
C ARG A 37 -10.01 5.87 -15.39
N GLN A 38 -9.60 7.01 -15.95
CA GLN A 38 -8.19 7.33 -16.21
C GLN A 38 -7.42 7.50 -14.90
N VAL A 39 -8.01 8.21 -13.93
CA VAL A 39 -7.46 8.35 -12.57
C VAL A 39 -7.23 6.99 -11.92
N PHE A 40 -8.21 6.08 -12.03
CA PHE A 40 -8.08 4.72 -11.52
C PHE A 40 -6.92 3.97 -12.19
N VAL A 41 -6.83 3.99 -13.53
CA VAL A 41 -5.75 3.29 -14.26
C VAL A 41 -4.39 3.90 -13.96
N ALA A 42 -4.29 5.23 -13.84
CA ALA A 42 -3.06 5.92 -13.44
C ALA A 42 -2.65 5.56 -12.00
N GLY A 43 -3.62 5.46 -11.08
CA GLY A 43 -3.42 5.02 -9.71
C GLY A 43 -2.98 3.56 -9.62
N SER A 44 -3.57 2.67 -10.43
CA SER A 44 -3.12 1.29 -10.54
C SER A 44 -1.71 1.17 -11.14
N PHE A 45 -1.38 1.97 -12.16
CA PHE A 45 -0.04 1.98 -12.77
C PHE A 45 1.05 2.45 -11.78
N SER A 46 0.75 3.50 -11.00
CA SER A 46 1.57 3.91 -9.86
C SER A 46 1.81 2.75 -8.89
N GLY A 47 0.72 2.06 -8.52
CA GLY A 47 0.78 0.87 -7.67
C GLY A 47 1.69 -0.22 -8.24
N LEU A 48 1.61 -0.49 -9.54
CA LEU A 48 2.42 -1.49 -10.21
C LEU A 48 3.93 -1.18 -10.12
N LEU A 49 4.32 0.06 -10.39
CA LEU A 49 5.71 0.51 -10.30
C LEU A 49 6.24 0.42 -8.87
N SER A 50 5.44 0.86 -7.89
CA SER A 50 5.78 0.72 -6.48
C SER A 50 5.92 -0.76 -6.08
N THR A 51 4.99 -1.62 -6.49
CA THR A 51 4.99 -3.05 -6.15
C THR A 51 6.22 -3.78 -6.71
N ILE A 52 6.76 -3.40 -7.88
CA ILE A 52 8.00 -4.01 -8.40
C ILE A 52 9.16 -3.82 -7.41
N ILE A 53 9.24 -2.65 -6.79
CA ILE A 53 10.34 -2.31 -5.86
C ILE A 53 10.03 -2.80 -4.45
N THR A 54 8.77 -2.75 -4.01
CA THR A 54 8.38 -3.14 -2.64
C THR A 54 8.19 -4.64 -2.46
N ALA A 55 7.77 -5.37 -3.50
CA ALA A 55 7.54 -6.82 -3.44
C ALA A 55 8.69 -7.64 -2.84
N PRO A 56 9.98 -7.44 -3.23
CA PRO A 56 11.09 -8.16 -2.60
C PRO A 56 11.18 -7.87 -1.09
N GLY A 57 11.03 -6.61 -0.70
CA GLY A 57 11.13 -6.19 0.71
C GLY A 57 9.97 -6.69 1.57
N GLU A 58 8.74 -6.63 1.05
CA GLU A 58 7.56 -7.18 1.71
C GLU A 58 7.68 -8.68 1.90
N ARG A 59 8.18 -9.40 0.89
CA ARG A 59 8.39 -10.84 0.99
C ARG A 59 9.41 -11.20 2.06
N ILE A 60 10.57 -10.53 2.07
CA ILE A 60 11.61 -10.78 3.08
C ILE A 60 11.05 -10.51 4.49
N LYS A 61 10.30 -9.41 4.66
CA LYS A 61 9.63 -9.09 5.93
C LYS A 61 8.65 -10.17 6.35
N CYS A 62 7.79 -10.64 5.44
CA CYS A 62 6.80 -11.67 5.71
C CYS A 62 7.46 -13.00 6.13
N LEU A 63 8.51 -13.43 5.43
CA LEU A 63 9.26 -14.64 5.78
C LEU A 63 9.90 -14.55 7.17
N LEU A 64 10.48 -13.40 7.52
CA LEU A 64 11.05 -13.17 8.85
C LEU A 64 9.98 -13.13 9.95
N GLN A 65 8.82 -12.53 9.69
CA GLN A 65 7.70 -12.49 10.63
C GLN A 65 7.13 -13.89 10.89
N ILE A 66 7.01 -14.73 9.86
CA ILE A 66 6.59 -16.13 9.99
C ILE A 66 7.61 -16.90 10.83
N GLN A 67 8.91 -16.73 10.58
CA GLN A 67 9.95 -17.38 11.38
C GLN A 67 9.90 -16.99 12.87
N GLN A 68 9.59 -15.72 13.18
CA GLN A 68 9.41 -15.27 14.56
C GLN A 68 8.15 -15.84 15.21
N ALA A 69 7.10 -16.08 14.44
CA ALA A 69 5.85 -16.67 14.93
C ALA A 69 5.96 -18.19 15.17
N SER A 70 6.78 -18.90 14.40
CA SER A 70 7.03 -20.35 14.54
C SER A 70 7.93 -20.65 15.75
N LYS A 71 7.34 -20.67 16.95
CA LYS A 71 8.02 -21.10 18.19
C LYS A 71 8.44 -22.58 18.07
N GLY A 72 9.73 -22.83 17.88
CA GLY A 72 10.33 -24.18 17.89
C GLY A 72 10.98 -24.64 16.58
N ALA A 73 10.84 -23.88 15.49
CA ALA A 73 11.58 -24.15 14.25
C ALA A 73 13.01 -23.57 14.33
N GLU A 74 14.00 -24.27 13.76
CA GLU A 74 15.36 -23.74 13.64
C GLU A 74 15.34 -22.36 12.95
N LYS A 75 16.18 -21.44 13.43
CA LYS A 75 16.33 -20.11 12.81
C LYS A 75 16.92 -20.26 11.40
N LYS A 76 16.06 -20.38 10.39
CA LYS A 76 16.47 -20.50 8.99
C LYS A 76 17.16 -19.22 8.47
N TYR A 77 16.78 -18.05 8.99
CA TYR A 77 17.28 -16.74 8.60
C TYR A 77 17.76 -15.93 9.81
N ASN A 78 18.99 -15.42 9.77
CA ASN A 78 19.58 -14.60 10.84
C ASN A 78 19.27 -13.10 10.70
N GLY A 79 18.60 -12.69 9.63
CA GLY A 79 18.20 -11.30 9.38
C GLY A 79 17.70 -11.07 7.96
N MET A 80 17.39 -9.81 7.61
CA MET A 80 16.90 -9.43 6.27
C MET A 80 17.90 -9.74 5.15
N LEU A 81 19.18 -9.42 5.37
CA LEU A 81 20.23 -9.63 4.36
C LEU A 81 20.57 -11.12 4.19
N ASP A 82 20.58 -11.89 5.29
CA ASP A 82 20.78 -13.34 5.25
C ASP A 82 19.59 -14.04 4.56
N CYS A 83 18.36 -13.58 4.85
CA CYS A 83 17.17 -14.04 4.15
C CYS A 83 17.24 -13.76 2.65
N ALA A 84 17.60 -12.53 2.25
CA ALA A 84 17.75 -12.16 0.85
C ALA A 84 18.82 -13.00 0.13
N SER A 85 19.99 -13.18 0.76
CA SER A 85 21.10 -13.97 0.22
C SER A 85 20.74 -15.45 0.05
N LYS A 86 20.10 -16.05 1.06
CA LYS A 86 19.61 -17.44 0.98
C LYS A 86 18.51 -17.61 -0.07
N LEU A 87 17.57 -16.68 -0.16
CA LEU A 87 16.52 -16.71 -1.19
C LEU A 87 17.10 -16.64 -2.61
N TYR A 88 18.12 -15.80 -2.79
CA TYR A 88 18.84 -15.69 -4.05
C TYR A 88 19.60 -16.98 -4.39
N LYS A 89 20.24 -17.62 -3.40
CA LYS A 89 20.92 -18.91 -3.59
C LYS A 89 19.95 -20.07 -3.86
N GLU A 90 18.76 -20.06 -3.28
CA GLU A 90 17.74 -21.12 -3.45
C GLU A 90 17.07 -21.08 -4.84
N GLY A 91 16.90 -19.90 -5.46
CA GLY A 91 16.22 -19.82 -6.77
C GLY A 91 16.26 -18.46 -7.46
N GLY A 92 17.30 -17.68 -7.17
CA GLY A 92 17.58 -16.40 -7.80
C GLY A 92 16.46 -15.35 -7.66
N LEU A 93 16.37 -14.47 -8.65
CA LEU A 93 15.35 -13.41 -8.71
C LEU A 93 13.92 -13.97 -8.72
N ARG A 94 13.67 -15.11 -9.37
CA ARG A 94 12.34 -15.74 -9.38
C ARG A 94 11.91 -16.15 -7.97
N SER A 95 12.84 -16.59 -7.14
CA SER A 95 12.59 -16.89 -5.72
C SER A 95 12.50 -15.65 -4.85
N ILE A 96 12.78 -14.44 -5.35
CA ILE A 96 12.51 -13.19 -4.64
C ILE A 96 11.14 -12.62 -5.06
N TYR A 97 10.76 -12.75 -6.33
CA TYR A 97 9.49 -12.24 -6.87
C TYR A 97 8.32 -13.27 -6.87
N LYS A 98 8.54 -14.52 -6.47
CA LYS A 98 7.43 -15.49 -6.21
C LYS A 98 6.41 -14.90 -5.22
N GLY A 99 5.18 -14.70 -5.69
CA GLY A 99 4.10 -14.07 -4.91
C GLY A 99 3.80 -12.61 -5.31
N SER A 100 4.65 -11.96 -6.11
CA SER A 100 4.43 -10.58 -6.59
C SER A 100 3.11 -10.43 -7.36
N CYS A 101 2.63 -11.46 -8.05
CA CYS A 101 1.33 -11.43 -8.71
C CYS A 101 0.17 -11.30 -7.71
N ALA A 102 0.24 -11.98 -6.55
CA ALA A 102 -0.77 -11.85 -5.50
C ALA A 102 -0.68 -10.51 -4.75
N THR A 103 0.49 -9.89 -4.72
CA THR A 103 0.68 -8.53 -4.23
C THR A 103 0.09 -7.52 -5.21
N LEU A 104 0.43 -7.62 -6.50
CA LEU A 104 -0.13 -6.79 -7.57
C LEU A 104 -1.66 -6.88 -7.64
N LEU A 105 -2.23 -8.09 -7.56
CA LEU A 105 -3.69 -8.27 -7.60
C LEU A 105 -4.42 -7.52 -6.47
N ARG A 106 -3.78 -7.36 -5.31
CA ARG A 106 -4.31 -6.57 -4.19
C ARG A 106 -4.03 -5.09 -4.38
N ASP A 107 -2.79 -4.74 -4.73
CA ASP A 107 -2.30 -3.37 -4.73
C ASP A 107 -2.88 -2.55 -5.90
N LEU A 108 -3.10 -3.17 -7.06
CA LEU A 108 -3.68 -2.53 -8.24
C LEU A 108 -5.08 -1.94 -7.95
N PRO A 109 -6.07 -2.71 -7.48
CA PRO A 109 -7.39 -2.17 -7.19
C PRO A 109 -7.39 -1.26 -5.96
N ALA A 110 -6.60 -1.58 -4.93
CA ALA A 110 -6.54 -0.76 -3.72
C ALA A 110 -5.95 0.64 -4.01
N ASN A 111 -4.83 0.73 -4.75
CA ASN A 111 -4.22 2.00 -5.15
C ASN A 111 -5.09 2.75 -6.17
N GLY A 112 -5.77 2.05 -7.09
CA GLY A 112 -6.72 2.68 -8.01
C GLY A 112 -7.88 3.37 -7.28
N VAL A 113 -8.47 2.71 -6.29
CA VAL A 113 -9.54 3.30 -5.47
C VAL A 113 -9.03 4.41 -4.56
N TYR A 114 -7.81 4.28 -4.02
CA TYR A 114 -7.16 5.36 -3.24
C TYR A 114 -7.09 6.67 -4.04
N PHE A 115 -6.48 6.64 -5.22
CA PHE A 115 -6.32 7.84 -6.04
C PHE A 115 -7.65 8.37 -6.58
N LEU A 116 -8.58 7.47 -6.93
CA LEU A 116 -9.92 7.88 -7.35
C LEU A 116 -10.68 8.61 -6.24
N ALA A 117 -10.67 8.07 -5.02
CA ALA A 117 -11.31 8.71 -3.86
C ALA A 117 -10.62 10.04 -3.51
N TYR A 118 -9.28 10.08 -3.57
CA TYR A 118 -8.51 11.28 -3.31
C TYR A 118 -8.86 12.41 -4.29
N GLU A 119 -8.84 12.15 -5.60
CA GLU A 119 -9.15 13.15 -6.60
C GLU A 119 -10.62 13.59 -6.55
N TRP A 120 -11.55 12.66 -6.34
CA TRP A 120 -12.97 13.00 -6.22
C TRP A 120 -13.23 14.00 -5.09
N ILE A 121 -12.57 13.81 -3.94
CA ILE A 121 -12.73 14.70 -2.78
C ILE A 121 -12.03 16.04 -3.02
N GLN A 122 -10.86 16.04 -3.65
CA GLN A 122 -10.19 17.28 -4.04
C GLN A 122 -10.99 18.09 -5.05
N GLU A 123 -11.57 17.45 -6.07
CA GLU A 123 -12.40 18.14 -7.05
C GLU A 123 -13.67 18.70 -6.42
N ALA A 124 -14.32 17.96 -5.52
CA ALA A 124 -15.48 18.43 -4.78
C ALA A 124 -15.13 19.66 -3.92
N ALA A 125 -13.95 19.67 -3.30
CA ALA A 125 -13.45 20.81 -2.55
C ALA A 125 -13.13 22.02 -3.43
N LYS A 126 -12.42 21.82 -4.55
CA LYS A 126 -12.12 22.89 -5.52
C LYS A 126 -13.39 23.57 -6.04
N LYS A 127 -14.43 22.77 -6.36
CA LYS A 127 -15.73 23.29 -6.81
C LYS A 127 -16.44 24.13 -5.75
N ARG A 128 -16.27 23.83 -4.46
CA ARG A 128 -16.89 24.58 -3.36
C ARG A 128 -16.13 25.87 -3.01
N THR A 129 -14.81 25.85 -3.10
CA THR A 129 -13.97 27.00 -2.73
C THR A 129 -13.76 27.97 -3.89
N GLY A 130 -13.95 27.55 -5.14
CA GLY A 130 -13.76 28.38 -6.34
C GLY A 130 -12.30 28.76 -6.62
N SER A 131 -11.35 28.27 -5.80
CA SER A 131 -9.91 28.46 -5.94
C SER A 131 -9.25 27.17 -6.41
N ASP A 132 -8.16 27.29 -7.18
CA ASP A 132 -7.40 26.14 -7.66
C ASP A 132 -6.50 25.52 -6.57
N SER A 133 -6.25 26.27 -5.49
CA SER A 133 -5.55 25.82 -4.29
C SER A 133 -6.52 25.27 -3.23
N VAL A 134 -6.30 24.02 -2.83
CA VAL A 134 -7.06 23.35 -1.78
C VAL A 134 -6.31 23.51 -0.45
N SER A 135 -7.03 23.92 0.61
CA SER A 135 -6.45 24.06 1.95
C SER A 135 -5.83 22.74 2.44
N LEU A 136 -4.72 22.83 3.17
CA LEU A 136 -4.00 21.69 3.74
C LEU A 136 -4.93 20.77 4.54
N THR A 137 -5.86 21.34 5.30
CA THR A 137 -6.86 20.59 6.08
C THR A 137 -7.75 19.73 5.20
N VAL A 138 -8.17 20.25 4.05
CA VAL A 138 -9.03 19.51 3.12
C VAL A 138 -8.23 18.40 2.42
N THR A 139 -6.97 18.68 2.05
CA THR A 139 -6.05 17.65 1.53
C THR A 139 -5.80 16.54 2.57
N LEU A 140 -5.73 16.89 3.86
CA LEU A 140 -5.60 15.94 4.96
C LEU A 140 -6.82 15.01 5.06
N PHE A 141 -8.03 15.59 5.07
CA PHE A 141 -9.26 14.81 5.11
C PHE A 141 -9.44 13.96 3.84
N ALA A 142 -9.07 14.49 2.67
CA ALA A 142 -9.07 13.76 1.40
C ALA A 142 -8.11 12.56 1.42
N GLY A 143 -6.88 12.73 1.92
CA GLY A 143 -5.92 11.64 2.10
C GLY A 143 -6.39 10.61 3.12
N GLY A 144 -6.96 11.05 4.24
CA GLY A 144 -7.52 10.16 5.27
C GLY A 144 -8.66 9.29 4.75
N SER A 145 -9.64 9.91 4.10
CA SER A 145 -10.79 9.21 3.50
C SER A 145 -10.40 8.33 2.31
N ALA A 146 -9.45 8.75 1.47
CA ALA A 146 -8.86 7.90 0.45
C ALA A 146 -8.17 6.68 1.06
N GLY A 147 -7.48 6.85 2.19
CA GLY A 147 -6.90 5.75 2.97
C GLY A 147 -7.95 4.76 3.47
N ILE A 148 -9.10 5.25 3.96
CA ILE A 148 -10.22 4.39 4.34
C ILE A 148 -10.70 3.57 3.14
N ALA A 149 -10.87 4.20 1.98
CA ALA A 149 -11.31 3.53 0.75
C ALA A 149 -10.29 2.48 0.27
N TYR A 150 -8.99 2.76 0.36
CA TYR A 150 -7.92 1.80 0.10
C TYR A 150 -8.07 0.55 0.96
N TRP A 151 -8.23 0.73 2.28
CA TRP A 151 -8.35 -0.39 3.21
C TRP A 151 -9.66 -1.15 3.01
N LEU A 152 -10.77 -0.51 2.64
CA LEU A 152 -12.02 -1.23 2.33
C LEU A 152 -11.87 -2.23 1.17
N VAL A 153 -11.02 -1.93 0.19
CA VAL A 153 -10.75 -2.82 -0.95
C VAL A 153 -9.63 -3.81 -0.65
N GLY A 154 -8.60 -3.40 0.10
CA GLY A 154 -7.47 -4.26 0.45
C GLY A 154 -7.78 -5.29 1.54
N MET A 155 -8.69 -4.98 2.47
CA MET A 155 -8.98 -5.78 3.66
C MET A 155 -9.37 -7.24 3.37
N PRO A 156 -10.28 -7.54 2.41
CA PRO A 156 -10.64 -8.92 2.11
C PRO A 156 -9.44 -9.77 1.70
N ALA A 157 -8.54 -9.23 0.87
CA ALA A 157 -7.35 -9.93 0.43
C ALA A 157 -6.34 -10.12 1.58
N ASP A 158 -6.22 -9.15 2.47
CA ASP A 158 -5.33 -9.22 3.64
C ASP A 158 -5.83 -10.21 4.70
N VAL A 159 -7.15 -10.26 4.94
CA VAL A 159 -7.74 -11.28 5.84
C VAL A 159 -7.54 -12.69 5.27
N LEU A 160 -7.76 -12.88 3.97
CA LEU A 160 -7.54 -14.19 3.35
C LEU A 160 -6.07 -14.61 3.39
N LYS A 161 -5.14 -13.68 3.13
CA LYS A 161 -3.69 -13.94 3.21
C LYS A 161 -3.25 -14.26 4.64
N SER A 162 -3.67 -13.45 5.62
CA SER A 162 -3.30 -13.66 7.03
C SER A 162 -3.85 -14.98 7.58
N ARG A 163 -5.10 -15.33 7.26
CA ARG A 163 -5.69 -16.64 7.63
C ARG A 163 -4.96 -17.81 7.00
N LEU A 164 -4.58 -17.70 5.71
CA LEU A 164 -3.79 -18.73 5.05
C LEU A 164 -2.40 -18.90 5.70
N GLN A 165 -1.76 -17.79 6.10
CA GLN A 165 -0.41 -17.79 6.70
C GLN A 165 -0.39 -18.23 8.17
N THR A 166 -1.48 -18.02 8.89
CA THR A 166 -1.60 -18.39 10.33
C THR A 166 -2.09 -19.81 10.55
N ALA A 167 -2.56 -20.48 9.50
CA ALA A 167 -3.08 -21.83 9.59
C ALA A 167 -1.95 -22.88 9.67
N PRO A 168 -2.15 -23.98 10.41
CA PRO A 168 -1.23 -25.12 10.40
C PRO A 168 -1.03 -25.69 9.00
N GLU A 169 0.18 -26.16 8.69
CA GLU A 169 0.52 -26.76 7.39
C GLU A 169 -0.43 -27.93 7.08
N GLY A 170 -1.03 -27.91 5.88
CA GLY A 170 -1.97 -28.93 5.42
C GLY A 170 -3.45 -28.67 5.69
N THR A 171 -3.81 -27.62 6.43
CA THR A 171 -5.22 -27.24 6.71
C THR A 171 -5.94 -26.78 5.44
N TYR A 172 -5.30 -25.96 4.61
CA TYR A 172 -5.88 -25.37 3.40
C TYR A 172 -5.23 -25.89 2.12
N LYS A 173 -5.53 -27.15 1.77
CA LYS A 173 -4.95 -27.82 0.58
C LYS A 173 -5.32 -27.16 -0.76
N SER A 174 -6.38 -26.36 -0.81
CA SER A 174 -6.83 -25.64 -2.02
C SER A 174 -6.48 -24.14 -2.02
N GLY A 175 -5.57 -23.72 -1.12
CA GLY A 175 -5.08 -22.34 -1.02
C GLY A 175 -6.16 -21.33 -0.61
N ILE A 176 -6.10 -20.13 -1.18
CA ILE A 176 -7.01 -19.00 -0.85
C ILE A 176 -8.49 -19.35 -1.03
N ARG A 177 -8.83 -20.21 -2.01
CA ARG A 177 -10.23 -20.59 -2.27
C ARG A 177 -10.82 -21.43 -1.14
N SER A 178 -10.04 -22.36 -0.57
CA SER A 178 -10.48 -23.11 0.62
C SER A 178 -10.64 -22.21 1.84
N VAL A 179 -9.73 -21.26 2.04
CA VAL A 179 -9.83 -20.28 3.13
C VAL A 179 -11.08 -19.42 2.96
N PHE A 180 -11.33 -18.90 1.75
CA PHE A 180 -12.51 -18.08 1.47
C PHE A 180 -13.82 -18.85 1.72
N LYS A 181 -13.91 -20.08 1.20
CA LYS A 181 -15.12 -20.92 1.39
C LYS A 181 -15.35 -21.23 2.86
N GLU A 182 -14.31 -21.62 3.59
CA GLU A 182 -14.41 -21.91 5.03
C GLU A 182 -14.77 -20.66 5.83
N LEU A 183 -14.18 -19.52 5.51
CA LEU A 183 -14.45 -18.24 6.16
C LEU A 183 -15.91 -17.80 5.94
N MET A 184 -16.44 -17.94 4.72
CA MET A 184 -17.83 -17.61 4.42
C MET A 184 -18.83 -18.54 5.13
N VAL A 185 -18.49 -19.83 5.27
CA VAL A 185 -19.36 -20.81 5.93
C VAL A 185 -19.33 -20.67 7.46
N LYS A 186 -18.15 -20.42 8.06
CA LYS A 186 -17.99 -20.38 9.52
C LYS A 186 -18.24 -19.01 10.14
N ASP A 187 -17.71 -17.95 9.53
CA ASP A 187 -17.68 -16.61 10.11
C ASP A 187 -18.55 -15.59 9.35
N GLY A 188 -19.00 -15.93 8.13
CA GLY A 188 -19.80 -15.06 7.27
C GLY A 188 -19.02 -13.94 6.56
N PRO A 189 -19.71 -13.06 5.80
CA PRO A 189 -19.07 -12.02 4.98
C PRO A 189 -18.37 -10.93 5.80
N LEU A 190 -18.86 -10.62 7.00
CA LEU A 190 -18.26 -9.63 7.91
C LEU A 190 -16.86 -10.05 8.39
N ALA A 191 -16.53 -11.35 8.30
CA ALA A 191 -15.22 -11.87 8.65
C ALA A 191 -14.08 -11.26 7.80
N LEU A 192 -14.37 -10.87 6.56
CA LEU A 192 -13.41 -10.23 5.64
C LEU A 192 -12.97 -8.83 6.09
N TYR A 193 -13.68 -8.24 7.05
CA TYR A 193 -13.39 -6.92 7.62
C TYR A 193 -12.97 -6.99 9.09
N ARG A 194 -12.79 -8.20 9.66
CA ARG A 194 -12.24 -8.35 11.02
C ARG A 194 -10.83 -7.78 11.06
N GLY A 195 -10.61 -6.78 11.91
CA GLY A 195 -9.34 -6.03 12.00
C GLY A 195 -9.36 -4.64 11.36
N ILE A 196 -10.50 -4.20 10.80
CA ILE A 196 -10.60 -2.84 10.24
C ILE A 196 -10.45 -1.75 11.31
N THR A 197 -10.97 -1.96 12.53
CA THR A 197 -10.90 -1.00 13.63
C THR A 197 -9.46 -0.59 13.99
N PRO A 198 -8.53 -1.51 14.30
CA PRO A 198 -7.14 -1.12 14.57
C PRO A 198 -6.45 -0.48 13.36
N ILE A 199 -6.87 -0.82 12.13
CA ILE A 199 -6.34 -0.20 10.90
C ILE A 199 -6.79 1.25 10.76
N MET A 200 -8.06 1.54 11.08
CA MET A 200 -8.57 2.92 11.05
C MET A 200 -7.98 3.77 12.18
N ILE A 201 -7.85 3.18 13.38
CA ILE A 201 -7.23 3.86 14.53
C ILE A 201 -5.76 4.20 14.24
N ARG A 202 -5.00 3.32 13.58
CA ARG A 202 -3.60 3.64 13.20
C ARG A 202 -3.47 4.58 12.00
N ALA A 203 -4.46 4.64 11.11
CA ALA A 203 -4.39 5.44 9.91
C ALA A 203 -4.36 6.94 10.24
N PHE A 204 -5.10 7.36 11.26
CA PHE A 204 -5.19 8.77 11.65
C PHE A 204 -3.86 9.33 12.18
N PRO A 205 -3.17 8.68 13.15
CA PRO A 205 -1.85 9.11 13.61
C PRO A 205 -0.77 9.00 12.54
N ALA A 206 -0.81 7.97 11.69
CA ALA A 206 0.18 7.79 10.62
C ALA A 206 0.08 8.91 9.58
N ASN A 207 -1.13 9.28 9.19
CA ASN A 207 -1.36 10.41 8.28
C ASN A 207 -0.95 11.73 8.94
N ALA A 208 -1.34 11.96 10.20
CA ALA A 208 -0.95 13.16 10.94
C ALA A 208 0.57 13.33 11.02
N ALA A 209 1.31 12.25 11.30
CA ALA A 209 2.78 12.26 11.35
C ALA A 209 3.42 12.54 9.98
N CYS A 210 2.86 11.98 8.90
CA CYS A 210 3.34 12.23 7.54
C CYS A 210 3.19 13.72 7.16
N PHE A 211 2.04 14.33 7.45
CA PHE A 211 1.80 15.74 7.15
C PHE A 211 2.59 16.69 8.05
N PHE A 212 2.76 16.36 9.33
CA PHE A 212 3.67 17.09 10.21
C PHE A 212 5.10 17.07 9.67
N GLY A 213 5.53 15.91 9.14
CA GLY A 213 6.81 15.77 8.46
C GLY A 213 6.93 16.65 7.20
N ILE A 214 5.90 16.68 6.36
CA ILE A 214 5.87 17.54 5.16
C ILE A 214 5.91 19.01 5.54
N GLU A 215 5.14 19.45 6.54
CA GLU A 215 5.10 20.86 6.95
C GLU A 215 6.43 21.31 7.57
N LEU A 216 7.07 20.45 8.36
CA LEU A 216 8.42 20.68 8.85
C LEU A 216 9.44 20.74 7.71
N ALA A 217 9.34 19.83 6.74
CA ALA A 217 10.22 19.79 5.59
C ALA A 217 10.06 21.05 4.72
N ASN A 218 8.83 21.51 4.46
CA ASN A 218 8.56 22.74 3.73
C ASN A 218 9.08 23.96 4.49
N LYS A 219 8.82 24.07 5.80
CA LYS A 219 9.38 25.16 6.62
C LYS A 219 10.90 25.15 6.66
N PHE A 220 11.52 23.97 6.61
CA PHE A 220 12.97 23.83 6.54
C PHE A 220 13.51 24.24 5.16
N PHE A 221 12.83 23.84 4.08
CA PHE A 221 13.16 24.22 2.71
C PHE A 221 13.01 25.73 2.48
N ASP A 222 11.90 26.34 2.90
CA ASP A 222 11.69 27.79 2.80
C ASP A 222 12.74 28.59 3.58
N LYS A 223 13.25 28.03 4.69
CA LYS A 223 14.27 28.68 5.51
C LYS A 223 15.69 28.57 4.93
N PHE A 224 16.00 27.49 4.20
CA PHE A 224 17.34 27.25 3.65
C PHE A 224 17.47 27.57 2.15
N PHE A 225 16.38 27.50 1.39
CA PHE A 225 16.33 27.74 -0.06
C PHE A 225 15.08 28.56 -0.46
N PRO A 226 14.98 29.83 -0.03
CA PRO A 226 13.80 30.68 -0.27
C PRO A 226 13.53 31.06 -1.74
N ASN A 227 14.38 30.68 -2.70
CA ASN A 227 14.33 31.11 -4.10
C ASN A 227 14.18 29.94 -5.11
N PHE A 228 13.66 28.79 -4.69
CA PHE A 228 13.33 27.67 -5.56
C PHE A 228 11.92 27.12 -5.29
#